data_AF-A0A3B8IVT3-F1
#
_entry.id   AF-A0A3B8IVT3-F1
#
_cell.length_a   1.000
_cell.length_b   1.000
_cell.length_c   1.000
_cell.angle_alpha   90.00
_cell.angle_beta   90.00
_cell.angle_gamma   90.00
#
_symmetry.space_group_name_H-M   'P 1'
#
loop_
_entity.id
_entity.type
_entity.pdbx_description
1 polymer ?
#
loop_
_entity_poly.entity_id
_entity_poly.type
_entity_poly.pdbx_seq_one_letter_code
_entity_poly.pdbx_strand_id
1 'polypeptide(L)'
;MVKHSPPAWIDHLLEWYCADYYLEEVQGDLHEWYASVWSERTPRTANLRYFWAVVRYFSWFRLKPVHQLFPNINPLTMKNITILTFRHLMKDKLSGSVRIVNLVLGITTFMLAWVYAQYELNYDTHHQDPEQIYRFGFDFGDGAWAASPMGVGQAALDEFPEVAAMARFIPIDHTTITYEDVVFDERAGFWADSMAFDLLATEFVQGNPHTALRE
;
A
#
# COMPACT_ATOMS: atom_id res chain seq x y z
N MET A 1 34.10 13.96 29.47
CA MET A 1 33.28 13.60 28.30
C MET A 1 31.89 13.24 28.82
N VAL A 2 30.87 14.02 28.45
CA VAL A 2 29.49 13.79 28.91
C VAL A 2 28.95 12.59 28.14
N LYS A 3 28.72 11.46 28.81
CA LYS A 3 28.04 10.30 28.22
C LYS A 3 26.57 10.69 28.00
N HIS A 4 26.20 10.91 26.74
CA HIS A 4 24.80 11.09 26.36
C HIS A 4 24.20 9.70 26.14
N SER A 5 23.43 9.23 27.10
CA SER A 5 22.79 7.91 27.04
C SER A 5 21.56 7.95 26.13
N PRO A 6 21.37 6.95 25.26
CA PRO A 6 20.14 6.81 24.49
C PRO A 6 18.93 6.49 25.40
N PRO A 7 17.69 6.57 24.87
CA PRO A 7 16.50 6.22 25.62
C PRO A 7 16.51 4.75 26.06
N ALA A 8 16.42 4.51 27.37
CA ALA A 8 16.50 3.16 27.97
C ALA A 8 15.47 2.15 27.43
N TRP A 9 14.30 2.63 26.96
CA TRP A 9 13.30 1.74 26.38
C TRP A 9 13.72 1.16 25.02
N ILE A 10 14.59 1.85 24.27
CA ILE A 10 15.10 1.36 22.98
C ILE A 10 16.15 0.27 23.22
N ASP A 11 16.98 0.44 24.25
CA ASP A 11 17.93 -0.58 24.67
C ASP A 11 17.21 -1.82 25.20
N HIS A 12 16.16 -1.66 26.02
CA HIS A 12 15.33 -2.80 26.44
C HIS A 12 14.65 -3.54 25.28
N LEU A 13 14.27 -2.82 24.22
CA LEU A 13 13.73 -3.45 23.02
C LEU A 13 14.82 -4.32 22.34
N LEU A 14 16.04 -3.81 22.24
CA LEU A 14 17.19 -4.55 21.69
C LEU A 14 17.52 -5.79 22.55
N GLU A 15 17.56 -5.64 23.86
CA GLU A 15 17.81 -6.73 24.82
C GLU A 15 16.74 -7.83 24.75
N TRP A 16 15.50 -7.44 24.44
CA TRP A 16 14.39 -8.38 24.33
C TRP A 16 14.52 -9.31 23.13
N TYR A 17 14.91 -8.79 21.95
CA TYR A 17 14.97 -9.63 20.73
C TYR A 17 16.36 -10.18 20.41
N CYS A 18 17.44 -9.46 20.75
CA CYS A 18 18.80 -9.78 20.32
C CYS A 18 19.41 -10.86 21.20
N ALA A 19 20.00 -11.90 20.62
CA ALA A 19 20.66 -12.96 21.39
C ALA A 19 21.80 -12.40 22.25
N ASP A 20 21.94 -12.90 23.48
CA ASP A 20 22.86 -12.36 24.49
C ASP A 20 24.33 -12.33 24.00
N TYR A 21 24.70 -13.24 23.09
CA TYR A 21 26.02 -13.28 22.46
C TYR A 21 26.32 -12.07 21.55
N TYR A 22 25.32 -11.51 20.87
CA TYR A 22 25.49 -10.36 19.97
C TYR A 22 25.09 -9.04 20.63
N LEU A 23 24.42 -9.09 21.77
CA LEU A 23 23.84 -7.92 22.43
C LEU A 23 24.89 -6.87 22.78
N GLU A 24 26.02 -7.29 23.36
CA GLU A 24 27.09 -6.38 23.79
C GLU A 24 27.77 -5.67 22.59
N GLU A 25 28.07 -6.42 21.54
CA GLU A 25 28.69 -5.88 20.30
C GLU A 25 27.74 -4.89 19.61
N VAL A 26 26.47 -5.27 19.47
CA VAL A 26 25.47 -4.47 18.78
C VAL A 26 25.08 -3.21 19.56
N GLN A 27 24.93 -3.32 20.89
CA GLN A 27 24.64 -2.19 21.76
C GLN A 27 25.81 -1.20 21.79
N GLY A 28 27.06 -1.71 21.82
CA GLY A 28 28.27 -0.89 21.73
C GLY A 28 28.33 -0.06 20.45
N ASP A 29 28.17 -0.70 19.29
CA ASP A 29 28.15 -0.03 17.98
C ASP A 29 27.05 1.03 17.90
N LEU A 30 25.85 0.69 18.38
CA LEU A 30 24.70 1.60 18.38
C LEU A 30 24.92 2.81 19.30
N HIS A 31 25.52 2.62 20.47
CA HIS A 31 25.84 3.70 21.42
C HIS A 31 26.91 4.64 20.87
N GLU A 32 27.95 4.10 20.21
CA GLU A 32 28.97 4.91 19.54
C GLU A 32 28.37 5.72 18.39
N TRP A 33 27.54 5.08 17.57
CA TRP A 33 26.81 5.74 16.50
C TRP A 33 25.90 6.85 17.03
N TYR A 34 25.14 6.59 18.11
CA TYR A 34 24.28 7.59 18.74
C TYR A 34 25.08 8.81 19.25
N ALA A 35 26.23 8.57 19.87
CA ALA A 35 27.11 9.63 20.35
C ALA A 35 27.62 10.53 19.20
N SER A 36 27.93 9.94 18.03
CA SER A 36 28.31 10.71 16.84
C SER A 36 27.15 11.57 16.30
N VAL A 37 25.94 11.00 16.20
CA VAL A 37 24.74 11.68 15.69
C VAL A 37 24.26 12.79 16.64
N TRP A 38 24.48 12.63 17.95
CA TRP A 38 24.15 13.64 18.95
C TRP A 38 24.99 14.91 18.82
N SER A 39 26.24 14.79 18.37
CA SER A 39 27.14 15.95 18.22
C SER A 39 26.73 16.90 17.09
N GLU A 40 25.96 16.41 16.11
CA GLU A 40 25.61 17.13 14.89
C GLU A 40 24.16 17.66 14.88
N ARG A 41 23.26 17.17 15.75
CA ARG A 41 21.81 17.39 15.60
C ARG A 41 21.02 17.56 16.91
N THR A 42 19.74 17.93 16.76
CA THR A 42 18.77 18.12 17.84
C THR A 42 18.35 16.81 18.52
N PRO A 43 18.04 16.83 19.83
CA PRO A 43 17.85 15.64 20.66
C PRO A 43 16.69 14.72 20.22
N ARG A 44 15.59 15.29 19.72
CA ARG A 44 14.43 14.51 19.27
C ARG A 44 14.74 13.71 17.99
N THR A 45 15.50 14.31 17.08
CA THR A 45 15.85 13.66 15.80
C THR A 45 16.87 12.54 16.00
N ALA A 46 17.76 12.68 16.99
CA ALA A 46 18.70 11.64 17.38
C ALA A 46 17.98 10.38 17.92
N ASN A 47 17.00 10.56 18.81
CA ASN A 47 16.22 9.43 19.38
C ASN A 47 15.42 8.65 18.33
N LEU A 48 14.74 9.36 17.41
CA LEU A 48 13.98 8.72 16.32
C LEU A 48 14.91 7.95 15.39
N ARG A 49 16.07 8.51 15.04
CA ARG A 49 17.06 7.85 14.20
C ARG A 49 17.71 6.65 14.89
N TYR A 50 17.96 6.73 16.18
CA TYR A 50 18.44 5.60 16.98
C TYR A 50 17.45 4.44 16.98
N PHE A 51 16.17 4.73 17.19
CA PHE A 51 15.11 3.74 17.06
C PHE A 51 15.10 3.09 15.66
N TRP A 52 15.16 3.90 14.60
CA TRP A 52 15.22 3.37 13.23
C TRP A 52 16.49 2.58 12.94
N ALA A 53 17.64 2.94 13.54
CA ALA A 53 18.86 2.17 13.44
C ALA A 53 18.71 0.79 14.09
N VAL A 54 18.12 0.73 15.29
CA VAL A 54 17.80 -0.52 16.00
C VAL A 54 16.84 -1.40 15.20
N VAL A 55 15.77 -0.81 14.65
CA VAL A 55 14.80 -1.52 13.81
C VAL A 55 15.46 -2.02 12.52
N ARG A 56 16.35 -1.24 11.89
CA ARG A 56 17.09 -1.69 10.71
C ARG A 56 18.09 -2.80 11.02
N TYR A 57 18.60 -2.83 12.24
CA TYR A 57 19.51 -3.87 12.71
C TYR A 57 18.81 -5.18 13.08
N PHE A 58 17.47 -5.15 13.15
CA PHE A 58 16.62 -6.32 13.33
C PHE A 58 16.82 -7.29 12.16
N SER A 59 17.62 -8.33 12.41
CA SER A 59 17.89 -9.40 11.45
C SER A 59 17.39 -10.70 12.04
N TRP A 60 16.64 -11.47 11.25
CA TRP A 60 16.10 -12.77 11.63
C TRP A 60 17.18 -13.73 12.19
N PHE A 61 18.44 -13.56 11.78
CA PHE A 61 19.58 -14.36 12.26
C PHE A 61 20.07 -14.01 13.66
N ARG A 62 19.79 -12.80 14.15
CA ARG A 62 20.26 -12.31 15.46
C ARG A 62 19.20 -12.46 16.57
N LEU A 63 18.05 -13.04 16.23
CA LEU A 63 16.97 -13.29 17.18
C LEU A 63 17.38 -14.32 18.22
N LYS A 64 16.95 -14.10 19.47
CA LYS A 64 17.04 -15.11 20.53
C LYS A 64 16.41 -16.42 20.04
N PRO A 65 17.10 -17.56 20.13
CA PRO A 65 16.51 -18.84 19.80
C PRO A 65 15.31 -19.12 20.72
N VAL A 66 14.30 -19.83 20.21
CA VAL A 66 13.01 -20.06 20.90
C VAL A 66 13.17 -20.62 22.31
N HIS A 67 14.21 -21.42 22.58
CA HIS A 67 14.49 -21.94 23.92
C HIS A 67 14.99 -20.88 24.92
N GLN A 68 15.60 -19.79 24.45
CA GLN A 68 15.99 -18.65 25.30
C GLN A 68 14.81 -17.70 25.52
N LEU A 69 13.95 -17.51 24.52
CA LEU A 69 12.70 -16.74 24.65
C LEU A 69 11.67 -17.43 25.55
N PHE A 70 11.66 -18.76 25.53
CA PHE A 70 10.72 -19.57 26.27
C PHE A 70 11.41 -20.76 26.96
N PRO A 71 12.15 -20.50 28.05
CA PRO A 71 13.02 -21.49 28.71
C PRO A 71 12.28 -22.73 29.24
N ASN A 72 10.96 -22.62 29.44
CA ASN A 72 10.13 -23.68 29.99
C ASN A 72 9.22 -24.38 28.97
N ILE A 73 9.34 -24.07 27.66
CA ILE A 73 8.55 -24.77 26.64
C ILE A 73 9.25 -26.08 26.30
N ASN A 74 8.82 -27.14 26.97
CA ASN A 74 9.20 -28.49 26.60
C ASN A 74 8.56 -28.83 25.23
N PRO A 75 9.33 -29.33 24.24
CA PRO A 75 8.74 -29.73 22.95
C PRO A 75 7.68 -30.84 23.12
N LEU A 76 7.84 -31.64 24.18
CA LEU A 76 6.87 -32.66 24.59
C LEU A 76 5.55 -32.05 25.10
N THR A 77 5.58 -30.94 25.84
CA THR A 77 4.35 -30.29 26.31
C THR A 77 3.60 -29.61 25.18
N MET A 78 4.31 -29.00 24.22
CA MET A 78 3.68 -28.47 23.00
C MET A 78 2.94 -29.55 22.23
N LYS A 79 3.62 -30.68 21.94
CA LYS A 79 3.00 -31.83 21.28
C LYS A 79 1.77 -32.32 22.03
N ASN A 80 1.85 -32.42 23.36
CA ASN A 80 0.74 -32.89 24.18
C ASN A 80 -0.45 -31.92 24.16
N ILE A 81 -0.21 -30.60 24.25
CA ILE A 81 -1.27 -29.58 24.18
C ILE A 81 -1.94 -29.61 22.81
N THR A 82 -1.19 -29.71 21.70
CA THR A 82 -1.77 -29.79 20.35
C THR A 82 -2.64 -31.04 20.19
N ILE A 83 -2.16 -32.21 20.65
CA ILE A 83 -2.94 -33.47 20.60
C ILE A 83 -4.19 -33.38 21.48
N LEU A 84 -4.08 -32.79 22.67
CA LEU A 84 -5.20 -32.63 23.59
C LEU A 84 -6.29 -31.74 22.98
N THR A 85 -5.90 -30.58 22.44
CA THR A 85 -6.81 -29.63 21.78
C THR A 85 -7.48 -30.27 20.57
N PHE A 86 -6.72 -31.01 19.75
CA PHE A 86 -7.29 -31.72 18.59
C PHE A 86 -8.29 -32.81 19.00
N ARG A 87 -7.96 -33.62 20.01
CA ARG A 87 -8.90 -34.60 20.57
C ARG A 87 -10.14 -33.95 21.17
N HIS A 88 -9.98 -32.80 21.81
CA HIS A 88 -11.10 -32.03 22.36
C HIS A 88 -12.03 -31.51 21.26
N LEU A 89 -11.46 -30.97 20.18
CA LEU A 89 -12.19 -30.54 18.97
C LEU A 89 -12.94 -31.71 18.30
N MET A 90 -12.33 -32.91 18.24
CA MET A 90 -12.98 -34.10 17.67
C MET A 90 -14.09 -34.67 18.57
N LYS A 91 -14.00 -34.48 19.89
CA LYS A 91 -14.97 -34.99 20.86
C LYS A 91 -16.22 -34.12 20.92
N ASP A 92 -16.05 -32.79 20.94
CA ASP A 92 -17.16 -31.83 20.92
C ASP A 92 -17.29 -31.16 19.55
N LYS A 93 -17.75 -31.96 18.58
CA LYS A 93 -17.80 -31.58 17.17
C LYS A 93 -18.73 -30.40 16.92
N LEU A 94 -19.81 -30.27 17.67
CA LEU A 94 -20.84 -29.26 17.44
C LEU A 94 -20.34 -27.88 17.86
N SER A 95 -19.83 -27.75 19.08
CA SER A 95 -19.28 -26.48 19.56
C SER A 95 -17.99 -26.08 18.85
N GLY A 96 -17.13 -27.05 18.52
CA GLY A 96 -15.93 -26.85 17.72
C GLY A 96 -16.23 -26.35 16.31
N SER A 97 -17.22 -26.95 15.64
CA SER A 97 -17.60 -26.56 14.27
C SER A 97 -18.14 -25.14 14.22
N VAL A 98 -19.02 -24.75 15.16
CA VAL A 98 -19.56 -23.37 15.20
C VAL A 98 -18.43 -22.34 15.39
N ARG A 99 -17.46 -22.63 16.24
CA ARG A 99 -16.29 -21.74 16.46
C ARG A 99 -15.45 -21.58 15.20
N ILE A 100 -15.18 -22.69 14.50
CA ILE A 100 -14.40 -22.67 13.25
C ILE A 100 -15.17 -21.94 12.15
N VAL A 101 -16.47 -22.21 12.01
CA VAL A 101 -17.33 -21.57 10.99
C VAL A 101 -17.37 -20.06 11.19
N ASN A 102 -17.58 -19.58 12.43
CA ASN A 102 -17.59 -18.14 12.70
C ASN A 102 -16.22 -17.49 12.43
N LEU A 103 -15.12 -18.17 12.75
CA LEU A 103 -13.78 -17.68 12.46
C LEU A 103 -13.54 -17.58 10.95
N VAL A 104 -13.90 -18.63 10.21
CA VAL A 104 -13.77 -18.67 8.74
C VAL A 104 -14.64 -17.60 8.09
N LEU A 105 -15.90 -17.44 8.52
CA LEU A 105 -16.80 -16.41 8.00
C LEU A 105 -16.27 -15.00 8.27
N GLY A 106 -15.78 -14.73 9.49
CA GLY A 106 -15.21 -13.42 9.83
C GLY A 106 -13.98 -13.09 8.98
N ILE A 107 -13.04 -14.04 8.85
CA ILE A 107 -11.84 -13.85 8.03
C ILE A 107 -12.20 -13.70 6.56
N THR A 108 -13.12 -14.51 6.04
CA THR A 108 -13.53 -14.46 4.63
C THR A 108 -14.20 -13.13 4.31
N THR A 109 -15.10 -12.65 5.17
CA THR A 109 -15.79 -11.37 4.97
C THR A 109 -14.80 -10.21 5.01
N PHE A 110 -13.86 -10.21 5.97
CA PHE A 110 -12.81 -9.21 6.03
C PHE A 110 -11.89 -9.25 4.80
N MET A 111 -11.47 -10.44 4.37
CA MET A 111 -10.65 -10.59 3.16
C MET A 111 -11.37 -10.08 1.91
N LEU A 112 -12.66 -10.39 1.76
CA LEU A 112 -13.45 -9.93 0.62
C LEU A 112 -13.54 -8.39 0.60
N ALA A 113 -13.83 -7.78 1.75
CA ALA A 113 -13.86 -6.33 1.91
C ALA A 113 -12.50 -5.69 1.64
N TRP A 114 -11.41 -6.32 2.09
CA TRP A 114 -10.04 -5.87 1.83
C TRP A 114 -9.70 -5.91 0.35
N VAL A 115 -10.01 -7.02 -0.34
CA VAL A 115 -9.77 -7.15 -1.79
C VAL A 115 -10.58 -6.12 -2.56
N TYR A 116 -11.83 -5.90 -2.17
CA TYR A 116 -12.68 -4.86 -2.77
C TYR A 116 -12.08 -3.46 -2.56
N ALA A 117 -11.65 -3.13 -1.34
CA ALA A 117 -11.02 -1.84 -1.05
C ALA A 117 -9.71 -1.66 -1.84
N GLN A 118 -8.91 -2.71 -1.97
CA GLN A 118 -7.69 -2.68 -2.80
C GLN A 118 -8.01 -2.49 -4.28
N TYR A 119 -9.06 -3.14 -4.78
CA TYR A 119 -9.51 -2.96 -6.16
C TYR A 119 -9.92 -1.50 -6.41
N GLU A 120 -10.71 -0.91 -5.50
CA GLU A 120 -11.17 0.47 -5.62
C GLU A 120 -10.02 1.47 -5.54
N LEU A 121 -9.09 1.28 -4.60
CA LEU A 121 -7.95 2.18 -4.41
C LEU A 121 -6.93 2.10 -5.55
N ASN A 122 -6.82 0.95 -6.21
CA ASN A 122 -5.89 0.79 -7.34
C ASN A 122 -6.51 1.11 -8.69
N TYR A 123 -7.82 1.43 -8.76
CA TYR A 123 -8.52 1.66 -10.02
C TYR A 123 -7.81 2.70 -10.91
N ASP A 124 -7.47 3.87 -10.36
CA ASP A 124 -6.83 4.97 -11.10
C ASP A 124 -5.29 4.90 -11.15
N THR A 125 -4.66 3.86 -10.56
CA THR A 125 -3.18 3.79 -10.42
C THR A 125 -2.45 3.26 -11.66
N HIS A 126 -3.18 2.87 -12.70
CA HIS A 126 -2.63 2.22 -13.89
C HIS A 126 -1.96 3.20 -14.88
N HIS A 127 -2.16 4.51 -14.72
CA HIS A 127 -1.61 5.53 -15.60
C HIS A 127 -0.16 5.87 -15.25
N GLN A 128 0.57 6.41 -16.22
CA GLN A 128 1.89 6.97 -15.96
C GLN A 128 1.72 8.25 -15.11
N ASP A 129 2.27 8.25 -13.90
CA ASP A 129 2.19 9.35 -12.94
C ASP A 129 0.75 9.76 -12.52
N PRO A 130 -0.03 8.85 -11.89
CA PRO A 130 -1.45 9.09 -11.60
C PRO A 130 -1.68 10.26 -10.64
N GLU A 131 -0.69 10.61 -9.81
CA GLU A 131 -0.74 11.77 -8.91
C GLU A 131 -0.68 13.13 -9.64
N GLN A 132 -0.33 13.14 -10.93
CA GLN A 132 -0.24 14.35 -11.75
C GLN A 132 -1.42 14.53 -12.71
N ILE A 133 -2.37 13.58 -12.72
CA ILE A 133 -3.54 13.62 -13.58
C ILE A 133 -4.72 14.15 -12.79
N TYR A 134 -5.27 15.29 -13.22
CA TYR A 134 -6.40 15.94 -12.58
C TYR A 134 -7.58 16.03 -13.52
N ARG A 135 -8.79 15.78 -13.00
CA ARG A 135 -10.05 15.96 -13.73
C ARG A 135 -10.78 17.19 -13.22
N PHE A 136 -11.07 18.13 -14.12
CA PHE A 136 -11.93 19.26 -13.79
C PHE A 136 -13.38 18.79 -13.57
N GLY A 137 -13.91 19.12 -12.39
CA GLY A 137 -15.32 18.93 -12.05
C GLY A 137 -15.98 20.28 -11.77
N PHE A 138 -17.29 20.34 -11.95
CA PHE A 138 -18.10 21.50 -11.64
C PHE A 138 -19.11 21.13 -10.57
N ASP A 139 -19.20 21.95 -9.53
CA ASP A 139 -20.19 21.78 -8.46
C ASP A 139 -21.40 22.67 -8.76
N PHE A 140 -22.55 22.03 -8.98
CA PHE A 140 -23.82 22.73 -9.22
C PHE A 140 -24.59 23.05 -7.92
N GLY A 141 -23.96 22.87 -6.76
CA GLY A 141 -24.56 23.06 -5.43
C GLY A 141 -25.16 21.79 -4.82
N ASP A 142 -25.09 20.66 -5.54
CA ASP A 142 -25.59 19.34 -5.12
C ASP A 142 -24.48 18.27 -5.13
N GLY A 143 -23.21 18.71 -5.22
CA GLY A 143 -22.03 17.85 -5.24
C GLY A 143 -21.17 18.06 -6.48
N ALA A 144 -19.96 17.49 -6.46
CA ALA A 144 -19.02 17.58 -7.57
C ALA A 144 -19.45 16.68 -8.73
N TRP A 145 -19.72 17.27 -9.90
CA TRP A 145 -20.03 16.55 -11.12
C TRP A 145 -18.78 16.41 -11.98
N ALA A 146 -18.65 15.27 -12.66
CA ALA A 146 -17.63 15.04 -13.68
C ALA A 146 -17.97 15.76 -15.01
N ALA A 147 -18.40 17.02 -14.91
CA ALA A 147 -18.74 17.89 -16.02
C ALA A 147 -17.96 19.19 -15.86
N SER A 148 -17.42 19.71 -16.96
CA SER A 148 -16.76 21.02 -16.98
C SER A 148 -17.10 21.74 -18.28
N PRO A 149 -17.15 23.09 -18.27
CA PRO A 149 -17.27 23.85 -19.51
C PRO A 149 -16.08 23.54 -20.43
N MET A 150 -16.34 23.34 -21.72
CA MET A 150 -15.34 22.88 -22.69
C MET A 150 -14.08 23.76 -22.80
N GLY A 151 -14.20 25.05 -22.45
CA GLY A 151 -13.09 26.01 -22.50
C GLY A 151 -12.14 25.95 -21.31
N VAL A 152 -12.51 25.30 -20.20
CA VAL A 152 -11.70 25.31 -18.96
C VAL A 152 -10.34 24.64 -19.17
N GLY A 153 -10.30 23.51 -19.89
CA GLY A 153 -9.05 22.81 -20.17
C GLY A 153 -8.06 23.65 -20.98
N GLN A 154 -8.54 24.39 -21.98
CA GLN A 154 -7.70 25.27 -22.80
C GLN A 154 -7.25 26.50 -21.99
N ALA A 155 -8.17 27.14 -21.27
CA ALA A 155 -7.82 28.28 -20.42
C ALA A 155 -6.78 27.92 -19.36
N ALA A 156 -6.88 26.71 -18.77
CA ALA A 156 -5.90 26.23 -17.81
C ALA A 156 -4.50 26.06 -18.43
N LEU A 157 -4.42 25.57 -19.67
CA LEU A 157 -3.16 25.41 -20.40
C LEU A 157 -2.54 26.77 -20.80
N ASP A 158 -3.38 27.78 -21.07
CA ASP A 158 -2.94 29.12 -21.44
C ASP A 158 -2.52 29.97 -20.23
N GLU A 159 -3.19 29.81 -19.08
CA GLU A 159 -2.98 30.62 -17.86
C GLU A 159 -1.97 30.03 -16.87
N PHE A 160 -1.84 28.70 -16.79
CA PHE A 160 -0.99 28.02 -15.82
C PHE A 160 0.17 27.26 -16.50
N PRO A 161 1.42 27.73 -16.35
CA PRO A 161 2.58 27.06 -16.95
C PRO A 161 2.85 25.66 -16.37
N GLU A 162 2.25 25.30 -15.23
CA GLU A 162 2.35 23.98 -14.61
C GLU A 162 1.51 22.91 -15.36
N VAL A 163 0.55 23.31 -16.19
CA VAL A 163 -0.29 22.38 -16.96
C VAL A 163 0.43 21.99 -18.24
N ALA A 164 1.01 20.79 -18.26
CA ALA A 164 1.80 20.30 -19.40
C ALA A 164 0.96 19.87 -20.61
N ALA A 165 -0.22 19.29 -20.37
CA ALA A 165 -1.11 18.79 -21.41
C ALA A 165 -2.55 18.72 -20.91
N MET A 166 -3.50 18.75 -21.85
CA MET A 166 -4.93 18.59 -21.57
C MET A 166 -5.58 17.69 -22.62
N ALA A 167 -6.61 16.95 -22.21
CA ALA A 167 -7.51 16.23 -23.10
C ALA A 167 -8.93 16.32 -22.57
N ARG A 168 -9.88 16.51 -23.48
CA ARG A 168 -11.31 16.49 -23.18
C ARG A 168 -11.89 15.13 -23.51
N PHE A 169 -12.87 14.71 -22.71
CA PHE A 169 -13.66 13.50 -22.95
C PHE A 169 -15.13 13.89 -22.98
N ILE A 170 -15.82 13.56 -24.06
CA ILE A 170 -17.27 13.80 -24.21
C ILE A 170 -17.95 12.44 -24.35
N PRO A 171 -18.81 12.05 -23.40
CA PRO A 171 -19.48 10.75 -23.45
C PRO A 171 -20.39 10.65 -24.68
N ILE A 172 -20.44 9.46 -25.26
CA ILE A 172 -21.34 9.08 -26.33
C ILE A 172 -22.18 7.91 -25.83
N ASP A 173 -23.43 8.19 -25.50
CA ASP A 173 -24.32 7.23 -24.83
C ASP A 173 -24.73 6.07 -25.76
N HIS A 174 -24.83 6.32 -27.07
CA HIS A 174 -25.19 5.33 -28.07
C HIS A 174 -24.55 5.65 -29.41
N THR A 175 -23.67 4.75 -29.89
CA THR A 175 -23.12 4.81 -31.25
C THR A 175 -23.22 3.44 -31.90
N THR A 176 -23.82 3.42 -33.09
CA THR A 176 -23.78 2.23 -33.93
C THR A 176 -22.57 2.29 -34.84
N ILE A 177 -21.63 1.38 -34.64
CA ILE A 177 -20.44 1.24 -35.48
C ILE A 177 -20.68 0.07 -36.43
N THR A 178 -20.56 0.30 -37.73
CA THR A 178 -20.67 -0.77 -38.74
C THR A 178 -19.31 -0.99 -39.36
N TYR A 179 -18.84 -2.22 -39.32
CA TYR A 179 -17.60 -2.65 -39.99
C TYR A 179 -17.92 -3.85 -40.88
N GLU A 180 -17.70 -3.68 -42.19
CA GLU A 180 -18.14 -4.63 -43.21
C GLU A 180 -19.65 -4.92 -43.08
N ASP A 181 -20.06 -6.16 -42.81
CA ASP A 181 -21.46 -6.57 -42.62
C ASP A 181 -21.85 -6.74 -41.15
N VAL A 182 -20.97 -6.35 -40.21
CA VAL A 182 -21.21 -6.50 -38.76
C VAL A 182 -21.57 -5.15 -38.13
N VAL A 183 -22.69 -5.14 -37.42
CA VAL A 183 -23.21 -3.97 -36.71
C VAL A 183 -22.94 -4.12 -35.22
N PHE A 184 -22.22 -3.16 -34.64
CA PHE A 184 -21.92 -3.06 -33.22
C PHE A 184 -22.75 -1.90 -32.61
N ASP A 185 -23.54 -2.19 -31.58
CA ASP A 185 -24.26 -1.19 -30.79
C ASP A 185 -23.45 -0.87 -29.53
N GLU A 186 -22.62 0.17 -29.59
CA GLU A 186 -21.76 0.59 -28.49
C GLU A 186 -22.47 1.61 -27.60
N ARG A 187 -22.48 1.33 -26.30
CA ARG A 187 -23.23 2.10 -25.29
C ARG A 187 -22.35 2.93 -24.35
N ALA A 188 -21.05 2.90 -24.57
CA ALA A 188 -20.06 3.55 -23.71
C ALA A 188 -18.87 4.02 -24.55
N GLY A 189 -19.11 5.03 -25.39
CA GLY A 189 -18.08 5.68 -26.19
C GLY A 189 -17.65 7.03 -25.62
N PHE A 190 -16.51 7.54 -26.06
CA PHE A 190 -16.08 8.91 -25.78
C PHE A 190 -15.48 9.54 -27.04
N TRP A 191 -15.81 10.80 -27.30
CA TRP A 191 -14.96 11.65 -28.12
C TRP A 191 -13.81 12.15 -27.26
N ALA A 192 -12.59 12.07 -27.78
CA ALA A 192 -11.39 12.44 -27.05
C ALA A 192 -10.44 13.27 -27.92
N ASP A 193 -9.71 14.20 -27.31
CA ASP A 193 -8.66 14.95 -27.99
C ASP A 193 -7.42 14.06 -28.27
N SER A 194 -6.59 14.48 -29.23
CA SER A 194 -5.40 13.71 -29.65
C SER A 194 -4.39 13.38 -28.55
N MET A 195 -4.34 14.18 -27.47
CA MET A 195 -3.44 13.97 -26.33
C MET A 195 -3.99 12.97 -25.28
N ALA A 196 -5.20 12.43 -25.48
CA ALA A 196 -5.84 11.54 -24.50
C ALA A 196 -5.01 10.29 -24.19
N PHE A 197 -4.40 9.68 -25.20
CA PHE A 197 -3.59 8.47 -25.02
C PHE A 197 -2.21 8.76 -24.43
N ASP A 198 -1.66 9.95 -24.67
CA ASP A 198 -0.40 10.40 -24.08
C ASP A 198 -0.58 10.67 -22.56
N LEU A 199 -1.74 11.22 -22.16
CA LEU A 199 -2.08 11.46 -20.75
C LEU A 199 -2.43 10.19 -19.98
N LEU A 200 -3.23 9.29 -20.58
CA LEU A 200 -3.70 8.07 -19.90
C LEU A 200 -2.76 6.87 -20.10
N ALA A 201 -1.62 7.04 -20.79
CA ALA A 201 -0.60 6.02 -21.02
C ALA A 201 -1.18 4.66 -21.46
N THR A 202 -2.12 4.67 -22.40
CA THR A 202 -2.85 3.46 -22.82
C THR A 202 -1.97 2.59 -23.72
N GLU A 203 -1.89 1.28 -23.44
CA GLU A 203 -1.14 0.33 -24.27
C GLU A 203 -1.94 -0.07 -25.52
N PHE A 204 -1.38 0.19 -26.70
CA PHE A 204 -2.00 -0.15 -27.97
C PHE A 204 -1.55 -1.54 -28.43
N VAL A 205 -2.51 -2.47 -28.57
CA VAL A 205 -2.24 -3.80 -29.16
C VAL A 205 -1.97 -3.69 -30.66
N GLN A 206 -2.63 -2.74 -31.35
CA GLN A 206 -2.48 -2.50 -32.78
C GLN A 206 -2.75 -1.02 -33.11
N GLY A 207 -2.00 -0.48 -34.07
CA GLY A 207 -2.13 0.92 -34.52
C GLY A 207 -1.03 1.83 -33.94
N ASN A 208 -1.20 3.14 -34.11
CA ASN A 208 -0.28 4.14 -33.57
C ASN A 208 -1.08 5.18 -32.75
N PRO A 209 -0.81 5.31 -31.43
CA PRO A 209 -1.55 6.21 -30.54
C PRO A 209 -1.46 7.68 -30.98
N HIS A 210 -0.31 8.12 -31.52
CA HIS A 210 -0.09 9.51 -31.92
C HIS A 210 -0.82 9.92 -33.20
N THR A 211 -1.39 8.96 -33.94
CA THR A 211 -2.15 9.22 -35.17
C THR A 211 -3.60 8.77 -35.08
N ALA A 212 -3.97 8.01 -34.05
CA ALA A 212 -5.31 7.42 -33.93
C ALA A 212 -6.44 8.46 -33.80
N LEU A 213 -6.13 9.63 -33.20
CA LEU A 213 -7.08 10.73 -32.97
C LEU A 213 -6.66 12.02 -33.67
N ARG A 214 -5.85 11.92 -34.73
CA ARG A 214 -5.52 13.07 -35.58
C ARG A 214 -6.47 13.08 -36.77
N GLU A 215 -7.27 14.14 -36.86
CA GLU A 215 -7.93 14.57 -38.11
C GLU A 215 -7.13 15.70 -38.78
#